data_AF-R6XG55-F1
#
_entry.id   AF-R6XG55-F1
#
_cell.length_a   1.000
_cell.length_b   1.000
_cell.length_c   1.000
_cell.angle_alpha   90.00
_cell.angle_beta   90.00
_cell.angle_gamma   90.00
#
_symmetry.space_group_name_H-M   'P 1'
#
loop_
_entity.id
_entity.type
_entity.pdbx_description
1 polymer ?
#
loop_
_entity_poly.entity_id
_entity_poly.type
_entity_poly.pdbx_seq_one_letter_code
_entity_poly.pdbx_strand_id
1 'polypeptide(L)' 'MARPIRETPILYGKNAERFMEHMRRVDNMSIEERKENTRKAREACKDFITEFIY' A
#
# COMPACT_ATOMS: atom_id res chain seq x y z
N MET A 1 24.95 -5.28 2.66
CA MET A 1 24.33 -6.32 3.51
C MET A 1 22.85 -6.01 3.62
N ALA A 2 21.96 -7.00 3.45
CA ALA A 2 20.53 -6.77 3.60
C ALA A 2 20.22 -6.39 5.05
N ARG A 3 19.41 -5.36 5.26
CA ARG A 3 18.99 -4.94 6.59
C ARG A 3 18.13 -6.05 7.20
N PRO A 4 18.27 -6.40 8.49
CA PRO A 4 17.42 -7.38 9.13
C PRO A 4 15.95 -6.98 8.99
N ILE A 5 15.13 -7.88 8.47
CA ILE A 5 13.68 -7.67 8.45
C ILE A 5 13.22 -7.83 9.90
N ARG A 6 12.78 -6.73 10.51
CA ARG A 6 12.19 -6.77 11.86
C ARG A 6 10.91 -7.60 11.78
N GLU A 7 10.72 -8.49 12.74
CA GLU A 7 9.55 -9.36 12.79
C GLU A 7 8.25 -8.54 12.84
N THR A 8 7.19 -9.07 12.22
CA THR A 8 5.89 -8.42 12.22
C THR A 8 5.39 -8.33 13.67
N PRO A 9 5.08 -7.12 14.17
CA PRO A 9 4.65 -6.97 15.56
C PRO A 9 3.29 -7.65 15.75
N ILE A 10 3.18 -8.47 16.81
CA ILE A 10 1.89 -9.04 17.23
C ILE A 10 1.11 -7.94 17.97
N LEU A 11 -0.09 -7.61 17.48
CA LEU A 11 -0.96 -6.60 18.06
C LEU A 11 -1.86 -7.20 19.13
N TYR A 12 -2.08 -6.47 20.23
CA TYR A 12 -2.95 -6.87 21.34
C TYR A 12 -3.91 -5.74 21.73
N GLY A 13 -5.01 -6.10 22.38
CA GLY A 13 -6.01 -5.17 22.94
C GLY A 13 -6.50 -4.13 21.92
N LYS A 14 -6.57 -2.87 22.34
CA LYS A 14 -7.06 -1.75 21.49
C LYS A 14 -6.31 -1.59 20.17
N ASN A 15 -5.03 -1.97 20.10
CA ASN A 15 -4.28 -1.89 18.85
C ASN A 15 -4.72 -2.96 17.85
N ALA A 16 -5.03 -4.17 18.33
CA ALA A 16 -5.60 -5.22 17.48
C ALA A 16 -7.00 -4.85 17.00
N GLU A 17 -7.84 -4.29 17.87
CA GLU A 17 -9.19 -3.82 17.52
C GLU A 17 -9.15 -2.75 16.42
N ARG A 18 -8.30 -1.74 16.57
CA ARG A 18 -8.10 -0.67 15.56
C ARG A 18 -7.64 -1.24 14.22
N PHE A 19 -6.69 -2.18 14.24
CA PHE A 19 -6.22 -2.82 13.01
C PHE A 19 -7.37 -3.53 12.29
N MET A 20 -8.17 -4.31 13.02
CA MET A 20 -9.32 -5.01 12.44
C MET A 20 -10.39 -4.06 11.92
N GLU A 21 -10.65 -2.95 12.61
CA GLU A 21 -11.57 -1.92 12.14
C GLU A 21 -11.09 -1.27 10.85
N HIS A 22 -9.81 -0.90 10.76
CA HIS A 22 -9.23 -0.35 9.53
C HIS A 22 -9.29 -1.34 8.38
N MET A 23 -8.99 -2.61 8.61
CA MET A 23 -9.10 -3.65 7.59
C MET A 23 -10.52 -3.82 7.05
N ARG A 24 -11.54 -3.62 7.89
CA ARG A 24 -12.96 -3.67 7.48
C ARG A 24 -13.42 -2.43 6.74
N ARG A 25 -12.85 -1.26 7.03
CA ARG A 25 -13.20 0.01 6.39
C ARG A 25 -12.64 0.15 4.97
N VAL A 26 -11.61 -0.63 4.62
CA VAL A 26 -11.06 -0.62 3.27
C VAL A 26 -11.85 -1.62 2.44
N ASP A 27 -12.65 -1.11 1.50
CA ASP A 27 -13.29 -1.97 0.50
C ASP A 27 -12.20 -2.75 -0.24
N ASN A 28 -12.37 -4.08 -0.28
CA ASN A 28 -11.47 -4.93 -1.04
C ASN A 28 -11.68 -4.63 -2.53
N MET A 29 -10.78 -3.83 -3.11
CA MET A 29 -10.76 -3.61 -4.55
C MET A 29 -10.71 -4.95 -5.27
N SER A 30 -11.58 -5.10 -6.26
CA SER A 30 -11.54 -6.21 -7.20
C SER A 30 -10.19 -6.26 -7.93
N ILE A 31 -9.89 -7.41 -8.52
CA ILE A 31 -8.63 -7.59 -9.27
C ILE A 31 -8.52 -6.55 -10.40
N GLU A 32 -9.64 -6.19 -11.02
CA GLU A 32 -9.66 -5.25 -12.14
C GLU A 32 -9.45 -3.80 -11.68
N GLU A 33 -10.08 -3.39 -10.56
CA GLU A 33 -9.84 -2.09 -9.95
C GLU A 33 -8.37 -1.92 -9.50
N ARG A 34 -7.76 -2.98 -8.98
CA ARG A 34 -6.33 -2.98 -8.61
C ARG A 34 -5.43 -2.78 -9.83
N LYS A 35 -5.75 -3.43 -10.96
CA LYS A 35 -5.00 -3.27 -12.21
C LYS A 35 -5.09 -1.84 -12.73
N GLU A 36 -6.30 -1.28 -12.76
CA GLU A 36 -6.52 0.08 -13.24
C GLU A 36 -5.83 1.13 -12.35
N ASN A 37 -5.92 0.97 -11.02
CA ASN A 37 -5.19 1.85 -10.08
C ASN A 37 -3.67 1.74 -10.25
N THR A 38 -3.15 0.54 -10.50
CA THR A 38 -1.71 0.34 -10.78
C THR A 38 -1.31 1.02 -12.09
N ARG A 39 -2.16 0.95 -13.13
CA ARG A 39 -1.92 1.63 -14.42
C ARG A 39 -1.84 3.14 -14.23
N LYS A 40 -2.84 3.73 -13.56
CA LYS A 40 -2.89 5.17 -13.24
C LYS A 40 -1.69 5.62 -12.40
N ALA A 41 -1.32 4.86 -11.38
CA ALA A 41 -0.17 5.20 -10.53
C ALA A 41 1.15 5.20 -11.31
N ARG A 42 1.33 4.24 -12.23
CA ARG A 42 2.50 4.20 -13.11
C ARG A 42 2.55 5.36 -14.08
N GLU A 43 1.41 5.75 -14.64
CA GLU A 43 1.29 6.89 -15.55
C GLU A 43 1.66 8.21 -14.84
N ALA A 44 1.06 8.47 -13.67
CA ALA A 44 1.41 9.63 -12.86
C ALA A 44 2.89 9.66 -12.41
N CYS A 45 3.47 8.49 -12.10
CA CYS A 45 4.90 8.41 -11.79
C CYS A 45 5.79 8.67 -13.00
N LYS A 46 5.37 8.28 -14.22
CA LYS A 46 6.14 8.57 -15.44
C LYS A 46 6.23 10.07 -15.66
N ASP A 47 5.12 10.80 -15.52
CA ASP A 47 5.11 12.25 -15.70
C ASP A 47 6.11 12.92 -14.74
N PHE A 48 6.08 12.52 -13.46
CA PHE A 48 7.01 13.00 -12.44
C PHE A 48 8.48 12.64 -12.73
N ILE A 49 8.75 11.42 -13.19
CA ILE A 49 10.10 10.97 -13.55
C ILE A 49 10.61 11.70 -14.80
N THR A 50 9.73 12.01 -15.75
CA THR A 50 10.11 12.69 -17.00
C THR A 50 10.44 14.16 -16.76
N GLU A 51 9.71 14.85 -15.86
CA GLU A 51 9.99 16.24 -15.47
C GLU A 51 11.31 16.44 -14.69
N PHE A 52 11.77 15.42 -13.96
CA PHE A 52 12.92 15.55 -13.06
C PHE A 52 14.22 14.90 -13.54
N ILE A 53 14.18 14.06 -14.59
CA ILE A 53 15.35 13.32 -15.09
C ILE A 53 15.89 13.87 -16.44
N TYR A 54 15.23 14.85 -17.06
CA TYR A 54 15.75 15.56 -18.25
C TYR A 54 15.99 17.05 -17.99
#